data_AF-A0A916C5D9-F1
#
_entry.id   AF-A0A916C5D9-F1
#
_cell.length_a   1.000
_cell.length_b   1.000
_cell.length_c   1.000
_cell.angle_alpha   90.00
_cell.angle_beta   90.00
_cell.angle_gamma   90.00
#
_symmetry.space_group_name_H-M   'P 1'
#
loop_
_entity.id
_entity.type
_entity.pdbx_description
1 polymer ?
#
loop_
_entity_poly.entity_id
_entity_poly.type
_entity_poly.pdbx_seq_one_letter_code
_entity_poly.pdbx_strand_id
1 'polypeptide(L)'
;MAQIQATLIYLHSVMRWLILSLALFGAARSFVSMLSVSARFARLDLGVSRAYAALLDLQLLVGVLLVLAALILQQTVPWLHLLIMIPAVVIAHLGRRFAAAPDRKRHQVQFAIYLGSFALVAIGLAVIGQLTLPR
;
A
#
# COMPACT_ATOMS: atom_id res chain seq x y z
N MET A 1 -19.34 20.41 -0.24
CA MET A 1 -18.04 20.04 0.37
C MET A 1 -18.12 18.79 1.23
N ALA A 2 -19.05 18.69 2.19
CA ALA A 2 -19.18 17.50 3.05
C ALA A 2 -19.37 16.18 2.28
N GLN A 3 -20.23 16.15 1.25
CA GLN A 3 -20.46 14.96 0.44
C GLN A 3 -19.19 14.51 -0.32
N ILE A 4 -18.39 15.46 -0.83
CA ILE A 4 -17.12 15.17 -1.52
C ILE A 4 -16.13 14.55 -0.54
N GLN A 5 -16.01 15.12 0.67
CA GLN A 5 -15.14 14.60 1.72
C GLN A 5 -15.56 13.17 2.12
N ALA A 6 -16.86 12.91 2.30
CA ALA A 6 -17.37 11.58 2.63
C ALA A 6 -17.03 10.55 1.53
N THR A 7 -17.19 10.92 0.26
CA THR A 7 -16.80 10.07 -0.88
C THR A 7 -15.30 9.78 -0.87
N LEU A 8 -14.45 10.77 -0.62
CA LEU A 8 -13.00 10.57 -0.53
C LEU A 8 -12.61 9.64 0.64
N ILE A 9 -13.25 9.77 1.80
CA ILE A 9 -13.03 8.88 2.95
C ILE A 9 -13.42 7.45 2.59
N TYR A 10 -14.58 7.28 1.96
CA TYR A 10 -15.05 5.97 1.51
C TYR A 10 -14.07 5.33 0.51
N LEU A 11 -13.64 6.07 -0.52
CA LEU A 11 -12.68 5.60 -1.51
C LEU A 11 -11.34 5.21 -0.86
N HIS A 12 -10.80 6.07 0.01
CA HIS A 12 -9.56 5.78 0.74
C HIS A 12 -9.69 4.53 1.62
N SER A 13 -10.87 4.30 2.20
CA SER A 13 -11.13 3.10 3.02
C SER A 13 -11.21 1.83 2.17
N VAL A 14 -11.98 1.84 1.07
CA VAL A 14 -12.11 0.69 0.15
C VAL A 14 -10.76 0.32 -0.45
N MET A 15 -10.02 1.31 -0.94
CA MET A 15 -8.72 1.09 -1.55
C MET A 15 -7.69 0.52 -0.58
N ARG A 16 -7.72 0.93 0.69
CA ARG A 16 -6.87 0.32 1.74
C ARG A 16 -7.12 -1.19 1.84
N TRP A 17 -8.37 -1.62 1.84
CA TRP A 17 -8.70 -3.05 1.88
C TRP A 17 -8.26 -3.80 0.63
N LEU A 18 -8.37 -3.18 -0.54
CA LEU A 18 -7.82 -3.74 -1.79
C LEU A 18 -6.29 -3.88 -1.72
N ILE A 19 -5.59 -2.87 -1.20
CA ILE A 19 -4.13 -2.88 -1.02
C ILE A 19 -3.72 -3.98 -0.05
N LEU A 20 -4.36 -4.09 1.11
CA LEU A 20 -4.04 -5.14 2.09
C LEU A 20 -4.29 -6.54 1.51
N SER A 21 -5.38 -6.72 0.76
CA SER A 21 -5.70 -8.00 0.10
C SER A 21 -4.68 -8.34 -0.98
N LEU A 22 -4.31 -7.38 -1.82
CA LEU A 22 -3.34 -7.58 -2.89
C LEU A 22 -1.92 -7.79 -2.34
N ALA A 23 -1.56 -7.13 -1.24
CA ALA A 23 -0.30 -7.37 -0.53
C ALA A 23 -0.24 -8.80 0.02
N LEU A 24 -1.31 -9.27 0.66
CA LEU A 24 -1.38 -10.64 1.18
C LEU A 24 -1.29 -11.67 0.05
N PHE A 25 -2.06 -11.47 -1.03
CA PHE A 25 -2.00 -12.32 -2.22
C PHE A 25 -0.60 -12.32 -2.84
N GLY A 26 -0.02 -11.14 -3.07
CA GLY A 26 1.31 -10.96 -3.65
C GLY A 26 2.41 -11.57 -2.79
N ALA A 27 2.31 -11.46 -1.46
CA ALA A 27 3.24 -12.08 -0.52
C ALA A 27 3.13 -13.61 -0.58
N ALA A 28 1.92 -14.17 -0.47
CA ALA A 28 1.71 -15.61 -0.56
C ALA A 28 2.22 -16.19 -1.89
N ARG A 29 1.87 -15.53 -3.01
CA ARG A 29 2.30 -15.89 -4.36
C ARG A 29 3.83 -15.86 -4.49
N SER A 30 4.48 -14.78 -4.05
CA SER A 30 5.94 -14.63 -4.07
C SER A 30 6.64 -15.69 -3.22
N PHE A 31 6.09 -15.99 -2.04
CA PHE A 31 6.61 -16.99 -1.13
C PHE A 31 6.56 -18.40 -1.74
N VAL A 32 5.39 -18.83 -2.23
CA VAL A 32 5.21 -20.14 -2.88
C VAL A 32 6.10 -20.25 -4.12
N SER A 33 6.19 -19.19 -4.93
CA SER A 33 7.00 -19.19 -6.15
C SER A 33 8.49 -19.29 -5.85
N MET A 34 8.96 -18.58 -4.82
CA MET A 34 10.34 -18.67 -4.36
C MET A 34 10.69 -20.10 -3.90
N LEU A 35 9.78 -20.82 -3.25
CA LEU A 35 10.04 -22.19 -2.80
C LEU A 35 9.95 -23.23 -3.93
N SER A 36 9.33 -22.89 -5.06
CA SER A 36 9.26 -23.77 -6.22
C SER A 36 10.64 -24.03 -6.85
N VAL A 37 10.79 -25.19 -7.49
CA VAL A 37 12.05 -25.62 -8.14
C VAL A 37 12.47 -24.64 -9.24
N SER A 38 11.53 -24.25 -10.10
CA SER A 38 11.83 -23.35 -11.23
C SER A 38 11.93 -21.89 -10.81
N ALA A 39 11.27 -21.50 -9.71
CA ALA A 39 11.12 -20.12 -9.26
C ALA A 39 10.72 -19.14 -10.37
N ARG A 40 10.06 -19.62 -11.44
CA ARG A 40 9.82 -18.85 -12.66
C ARG A 40 9.04 -17.59 -12.35
N PHE A 41 9.54 -16.45 -12.80
CA PHE A 41 8.86 -15.18 -12.68
C PHE A 41 7.92 -14.97 -13.86
N ALA A 42 6.62 -14.95 -13.59
CA ALA A 42 5.58 -14.92 -14.61
C ALA A 42 5.06 -13.49 -14.87
N ARG A 43 4.29 -13.34 -15.95
CA ARG A 43 3.59 -12.09 -16.27
C ARG A 43 2.61 -11.68 -15.17
N LEU A 44 2.01 -12.65 -14.47
CA LEU A 44 1.15 -12.40 -13.32
C LEU A 44 1.91 -11.64 -12.22
N ASP A 45 3.14 -12.06 -11.91
CA ASP A 45 3.94 -11.45 -10.83
C ASP A 45 4.32 -9.99 -11.14
N LEU A 46 4.54 -9.69 -12.43
CA LEU A 46 4.67 -8.31 -12.93
C LEU A 46 3.36 -7.53 -12.82
N GLY A 47 2.24 -8.13 -13.24
CA GLY A 47 0.93 -7.50 -13.23
C GLY A 47 0.48 -7.12 -11.82
N VAL A 48 0.60 -8.06 -10.88
CA VAL A 48 0.27 -7.85 -9.46
C VAL A 48 1.11 -6.74 -8.86
N SER A 49 2.42 -6.73 -9.12
CA SER A 49 3.32 -5.71 -8.58
C SER A 49 3.03 -4.31 -9.12
N ARG A 50 2.68 -4.19 -10.40
CA ARG A 50 2.29 -2.91 -11.01
C ARG A 50 0.95 -2.44 -10.48
N ALA A 51 -0.05 -3.33 -10.41
CA ALA A 51 -1.36 -3.01 -9.85
C ALA A 51 -1.25 -2.57 -8.38
N TYR A 52 -0.38 -3.24 -7.61
CA TYR A 52 -0.12 -2.90 -6.22
C TYR A 52 0.48 -1.51 -6.04
N ALA A 53 1.53 -1.20 -6.80
CA ALA A 53 2.14 0.13 -6.79
C ALA A 53 1.14 1.22 -7.20
N ALA A 54 0.38 0.99 -8.27
CA ALA A 54 -0.63 1.95 -8.76
C ALA A 54 -1.77 2.18 -7.74
N LEU A 55 -2.23 1.13 -7.04
CA LEU A 55 -3.22 1.28 -5.97
C LEU A 55 -2.67 2.09 -4.79
N LEU A 56 -1.41 1.87 -4.40
CA LEU A 56 -0.75 2.65 -3.36
C LEU A 56 -0.58 4.12 -3.77
N ASP A 57 -0.24 4.40 -5.03
CA ASP A 57 -0.16 5.77 -5.55
C ASP A 57 -1.51 6.48 -5.48
N LEU A 58 -2.58 5.79 -5.93
CA LEU A 58 -3.93 6.33 -5.86
C LEU A 58 -4.36 6.52 -4.40
N GLN A 59 -3.98 5.64 -3.48
CA GLN A 59 -4.28 5.75 -2.05
C GLN A 59 -3.64 7.00 -1.46
N LEU A 60 -2.37 7.25 -1.79
CA LEU A 60 -1.65 8.45 -1.39
C LEU A 60 -2.29 9.70 -1.99
N LEU A 61 -2.64 9.68 -3.28
CA LEU A 61 -3.34 10.80 -3.93
C LEU A 61 -4.64 11.15 -3.22
N VAL A 62 -5.51 10.16 -2.96
CA VAL A 62 -6.75 10.37 -2.21
C VAL A 62 -6.46 10.85 -0.79
N GLY A 63 -5.40 10.33 -0.14
CA GLY A 63 -4.94 10.79 1.17
C GLY A 63 -4.53 12.27 1.18
N VAL A 64 -3.78 12.72 0.17
CA VAL A 64 -3.40 14.13 0.00
C VAL A 64 -4.64 15.00 -0.21
N LEU A 65 -5.60 14.57 -1.03
CA LEU A 65 -6.87 15.29 -1.21
C LEU A 65 -7.65 15.42 0.11
N LEU A 66 -7.65 14.38 0.95
CA LEU A 66 -8.25 14.43 2.29
C LEU A 66 -7.54 15.41 3.22
N VAL A 67 -6.20 15.48 3.17
CA VAL A 67 -5.42 16.47 3.93
C VAL A 67 -5.76 17.89 3.48
N LEU A 68 -5.82 18.14 2.17
CA LEU A 68 -6.21 19.45 1.64
C LEU A 68 -7.63 19.82 2.06
N ALA A 69 -8.57 18.87 1.99
CA ALA A 69 -9.94 19.10 2.46
C ALA A 69 -9.99 19.44 3.96
N ALA A 70 -9.23 18.72 4.80
CA ALA A 70 -9.14 19.00 6.23
C ALA A 70 -8.57 20.41 6.51
N LEU A 71 -7.52 20.81 5.80
CA LEU A 71 -6.95 22.16 5.93
C LEU A 71 -7.96 23.26 5.54
N ILE A 72 -8.66 23.10 4.41
CA ILE A 72 -9.68 24.04 3.95
C ILE A 72 -10.83 24.16 4.95
N LEU A 73 -11.22 23.03 5.56
CA LEU A 73 -12.30 22.97 6.55
C LEU A 73 -11.84 23.25 7.99
N GLN A 74 -10.58 23.64 8.19
CA GLN A 74 -9.98 23.89 9.51
C GLN A 74 -10.10 22.71 10.50
N GLN A 75 -10.05 21.48 9.97
CA GLN A 75 -10.07 20.24 10.75
C GLN A 75 -8.64 19.80 11.10
N THR A 76 -8.50 19.00 12.16
CA THR A 76 -7.20 18.43 12.54
C THR A 76 -6.67 17.50 11.44
N VAL A 77 -5.42 17.72 11.04
CA VAL A 77 -4.74 16.88 10.03
C VAL A 77 -3.94 15.78 10.73
N PRO A 78 -4.14 14.49 10.37
CA PRO A 78 -3.37 13.38 10.94
C PRO A 78 -2.00 13.25 10.27
N TRP A 79 -1.06 14.17 10.56
CA TRP A 79 0.26 14.22 9.92
C TRP A 79 1.05 12.91 10.01
N LEU A 80 0.96 12.20 11.15
CA LEU A 80 1.65 10.92 11.34
C LEU A 80 1.17 9.86 10.34
N HIS A 81 -0.13 9.84 10.01
CA HIS A 81 -0.66 8.91 9.01
C HIS A 81 -0.06 9.16 7.62
N LEU A 82 0.07 10.43 7.23
CA LEU A 82 0.71 10.82 5.97
C LEU A 82 2.19 10.40 5.92
N LEU A 83 2.92 10.62 7.02
CA LEU A 83 4.33 10.25 7.12
C LEU A 83 4.56 8.73 7.03
N ILE A 84 3.60 7.90 7.42
CA ILE A 84 3.67 6.44 7.29
C ILE A 84 3.33 5.98 5.86
N MET A 85 2.42 6.68 5.19
CA MET A 85 1.98 6.35 3.83
C MET A 85 3.08 6.56 2.78
N ILE A 86 3.88 7.62 2.89
CA ILE A 86 4.93 7.94 1.92
C ILE A 86 5.98 6.81 1.81
N PRO A 87 6.59 6.33 2.91
CA PRO A 87 7.49 5.16 2.87
C PRO A 87 6.85 3.92 2.25
N ALA A 88 5.57 3.65 2.50
CA ALA A 88 4.88 2.48 1.92
C ALA A 88 4.84 2.55 0.39
N VAL A 89 4.56 3.74 -0.17
CA VAL A 89 4.59 3.99 -1.63
C VAL A 89 6.00 3.85 -2.19
N VAL A 90 7.00 4.42 -1.50
CA VAL A 90 8.41 4.33 -1.91
C VAL A 90 8.85 2.86 -1.98
N ILE A 91 8.54 2.07 -0.95
CA ILE A 91 8.90 0.64 -0.89
C ILE A 91 8.26 -0.14 -2.03
N ALA A 92 6.99 0.11 -2.36
CA ALA A 92 6.31 -0.54 -3.47
C ALA A 92 7.01 -0.34 -4.83
N HIS A 93 7.68 0.80 -5.00
CA HIS A 93 8.41 1.12 -6.22
C HIS A 93 9.84 0.57 -6.28
N LEU A 94 10.41 0.12 -5.15
CA LEU A 94 11.77 -0.41 -5.09
C LEU A 94 11.95 -1.68 -5.93
N GLY A 95 10.88 -2.46 -6.14
CA GLY A 95 10.91 -3.70 -6.90
C GLY A 95 11.44 -3.53 -8.33
N ARG A 96 11.25 -2.34 -8.93
CA ARG A 96 11.77 -2.00 -10.27
C ARG A 96 13.28 -2.07 -10.36
N ARG A 97 13.99 -1.80 -9.26
CA ARG A 97 15.47 -1.85 -9.20
C ARG A 97 16.02 -3.27 -9.37
N PHE A 98 15.19 -4.27 -9.14
CA PHE A 98 15.57 -5.68 -9.21
C PHE A 98 15.05 -6.36 -10.49
N ALA A 99 14.63 -5.60 -11.50
CA ALA A 99 14.07 -6.15 -12.74
C ALA A 99 15.03 -7.10 -13.49
N ALA A 100 16.34 -6.86 -13.39
CA ALA A 100 17.39 -7.68 -14.01
C ALA A 100 17.94 -8.79 -13.09
N ALA A 101 17.45 -8.91 -11.85
CA ALA A 101 17.92 -9.93 -10.92
C ALA A 101 17.40 -11.33 -11.30
N PRO A 102 18.05 -12.42 -10.84
CA PRO A 102 17.53 -13.76 -11.00
C PRO A 102 16.12 -13.91 -10.44
N ASP A 103 15.28 -14.75 -11.04
CA ASP A 103 13.85 -14.85 -10.70
C ASP A 103 13.58 -15.14 -9.22
N ARG A 104 14.35 -16.04 -8.60
CA ARG A 104 14.25 -16.31 -7.15
C ARG A 104 14.51 -15.06 -6.31
N LYS A 105 15.49 -14.23 -6.70
CA LYS A 105 15.79 -12.97 -6.01
C LYS A 105 14.66 -11.95 -6.21
N ARG A 106 14.04 -11.92 -7.39
CA ARG A 106 12.87 -11.08 -7.67
C ARG A 106 11.69 -11.43 -6.77
N HIS A 107 11.41 -12.72 -6.58
CA HIS A 107 10.38 -13.20 -5.64
C HIS A 107 10.71 -12.85 -4.18
N GLN A 108 11.96 -12.99 -3.74
CA GLN A 108 12.39 -12.56 -2.40
C GLN A 108 12.13 -11.08 -2.16
N VAL A 109 12.51 -10.25 -3.13
CA VAL A 109 12.31 -8.80 -3.06
C VAL A 109 10.82 -8.44 -3.07
N GLN A 110 10.03 -9.05 -3.95
CA GLN A 110 8.58 -8.82 -3.97
C GLN A 110 7.91 -9.24 -2.67
N PHE A 111 8.29 -10.39 -2.11
CA PHE A 111 7.82 -10.83 -0.80
C PHE A 111 8.12 -9.79 0.29
N ALA A 112 9.38 -9.33 0.36
CA ALA A 112 9.79 -8.31 1.31
C ALA A 112 9.06 -6.97 1.11
N ILE A 113 8.84 -6.56 -0.14
CA ILE A 113 8.07 -5.36 -0.47
C ILE A 113 6.64 -5.51 0.02
N TYR A 114 5.92 -6.56 -0.36
CA TYR A 114 4.52 -6.76 0.03
C TYR A 114 4.36 -6.84 1.54
N LEU A 115 5.25 -7.55 2.23
CA LEU A 115 5.20 -7.67 3.69
C LEU A 115 5.54 -6.36 4.40
N GLY A 116 6.58 -5.66 3.94
CA GLY A 116 7.00 -4.39 4.49
C GLY A 116 5.95 -3.29 4.30
N SER A 117 5.37 -3.19 3.11
CA SER A 117 4.28 -2.24 2.85
C SER A 117 2.98 -2.64 3.56
N PHE A 118 2.65 -3.93 3.66
CA PHE A 118 1.53 -4.42 4.46
C PHE A 118 1.67 -3.98 5.93
N ALA A 119 2.86 -4.18 6.52
CA ALA A 119 3.13 -3.76 7.90
C ALA A 119 2.94 -2.25 8.07
N LEU A 120 3.47 -1.43 7.16
CA LEU A 120 3.30 0.03 7.22
C LEU A 120 1.84 0.46 7.09
N VAL A 121 1.08 -0.12 6.16
CA VAL A 121 -0.35 0.19 5.99
C VAL A 121 -1.17 -0.25 7.22
N ALA A 122 -0.84 -1.40 7.82
CA ALA A 122 -1.47 -1.88 9.04
C ALA A 122 -1.16 -0.97 10.25
N ILE A 123 0.10 -0.50 10.39
CA ILE A 123 0.48 0.49 11.40
C ILE A 123 -0.30 1.80 11.17
N GLY A 124 -0.40 2.27 9.92
CA GLY A 124 -1.18 3.44 9.57
C GLY A 124 -2.66 3.33 9.98
N LEU A 125 -3.25 2.13 9.90
CA LEU A 125 -4.60 1.84 10.40
C LEU A 125 -4.68 1.90 11.92
N ALA A 126 -3.71 1.30 12.63
CA ALA A 126 -3.67 1.32 14.09
C ALA A 126 -3.50 2.74 14.67
N VAL A 127 -2.69 3.57 14.02
CA VAL A 127 -2.51 4.99 14.39
C VAL A 127 -3.81 5.78 14.23
N ILE A 128 -4.59 5.53 13.16
CA ILE A 128 -5.92 6.13 13.01
C ILE A 128 -6.90 5.60 14.08
N GLY A 129 -6.85 4.30 14.39
CA GLY A 129 -7.70 3.68 15.40
C GLY A 129 -7.50 4.25 16.81
N GLN A 130 -6.30 4.74 17.13
CA GLN A 130 -6.01 5.42 18.39
C GLN A 130 -6.58 6.86 18.45
N LEU A 131 -6.77 7.52 17.31
CA LEU A 131 -7.28 8.90 17.24
C LEU A 131 -8.82 8.97 17.25
N THR A 132 -9.51 7.84 17.11
CA THR A 132 -10.98 7.75 17.03
C THR A 132 -11.64 7.11 18.24
N LEU A 133 -10.88 6.82 19.31
CA LEU A 133 -11.41 6.30 20.57
C LEU A 133 -11.24 7.31 21.72
N PRO A 134 -12.10 8.33 21.85
CA PRO A 134 -12.59 8.69 23.16
C PRO A 134 -13.56 7.57 23.61
N ARG A 135 -13.23 6.90 24.72
CA ARG A 135 -14.25 6.22 25.52
C ARG A 135 -15.07 7.26 26.26
#